data_AF-A0A2A3LIP8-F1
#
_entry.id   AF-A0A2A3LIP8-F1
#
_cell.length_a   1.000
_cell.length_b   1.000
_cell.length_c   1.000
_cell.angle_alpha   90.00
_cell.angle_beta   90.00
_cell.angle_gamma   90.00
#
_symmetry.space_group_name_H-M   'P 1'
#
loop_
_entity.id
_entity.type
_entity.pdbx_description
1 polymer ?
#
loop_
_entity_poly.entity_id
_entity_poly.type
_entity_poly.pdbx_seq_one_letter_code
_entity_poly.pdbx_strand_id
1 'polypeptide(L)'
;MPAATSDTFDARSDAPVPDAAPVGMPGGAVRQFLVHQYGELAQLQGDWPGVPLAADLGRRDAMREVCAREAIGTPDAPAELVAVCGVPDGAGHVDTALTDFFLLRAEGAGVAAEARQHMDAFGSTGDVVDVSVRRFGPRVFGFVVEEGFTAQGVTVGSIAIVLPEGEGFGLAAHLRSSLDNLGAMAACAERGDCADDAGYDLGFTLEIDRRDAGAAVWPLRVRESGEACGRRVERTHQVPFDMGSGRWTVPAVLQRDGCE
;
A
#
# COMPACT_ATOMS: atom_id res chain seq x y z
N MET A 1 -58.07 13.72 -42.50
CA MET A 1 -57.80 13.91 -41.06
C MET A 1 -56.40 13.36 -40.79
N PRO A 2 -55.38 14.22 -40.59
CA PRO A 2 -53.99 13.79 -40.50
C PRO A 2 -53.56 13.45 -39.06
N ALA A 3 -52.38 12.82 -39.00
CA ALA A 3 -51.84 11.94 -37.98
C ALA A 3 -51.35 12.61 -36.68
N ALA A 4 -51.24 11.74 -35.66
CA ALA A 4 -50.68 11.99 -34.35
C ALA A 4 -49.20 12.39 -34.40
N THR A 5 -48.85 13.41 -33.61
CA THR A 5 -47.47 13.73 -33.22
C THR A 5 -47.16 13.02 -31.91
N SER A 6 -46.18 12.12 -31.97
CA SER A 6 -45.54 11.49 -30.82
C SER A 6 -44.64 12.51 -30.13
N ASP A 7 -44.90 12.80 -28.85
CA ASP A 7 -43.96 13.46 -27.95
C ASP A 7 -42.86 12.45 -27.59
N THR A 8 -41.69 12.62 -28.19
CA THR A 8 -40.48 11.90 -27.78
C THR A 8 -39.92 12.63 -26.57
N PHE A 9 -40.07 12.04 -25.37
CA PHE A 9 -39.31 12.43 -24.20
C PHE A 9 -37.82 12.25 -24.51
N ASP A 10 -37.12 13.38 -24.61
CA ASP A 10 -35.67 13.45 -24.74
C ASP A 10 -35.07 13.03 -23.39
N ALA A 11 -34.87 11.71 -23.23
CA ALA A 11 -34.11 11.16 -22.12
C ALA A 11 -32.66 11.61 -22.31
N ARG A 12 -32.29 12.72 -21.65
CA ARG A 12 -30.90 13.04 -21.39
C ARG A 12 -30.29 11.83 -20.69
N SER A 13 -29.55 11.05 -21.48
CA SER A 13 -28.67 10.01 -21.01
C SER A 13 -27.59 10.69 -20.16
N ASP A 14 -27.78 10.74 -18.85
CA ASP A 14 -26.69 10.87 -17.88
C ASP A 14 -25.84 9.61 -17.97
N ALA A 15 -25.06 9.52 -19.05
CA ALA A 15 -23.95 8.60 -19.11
C ALA A 15 -22.95 9.06 -18.04
N PRO A 16 -22.44 8.16 -17.18
CA PRO A 16 -21.43 8.52 -16.20
C PRO A 16 -20.23 9.12 -16.95
N VAL A 17 -19.88 10.35 -16.61
CA VAL A 17 -18.69 11.02 -17.13
C VAL A 17 -17.50 10.11 -16.79
N PRO A 18 -16.70 9.68 -17.78
CA PRO A 18 -15.50 8.92 -17.47
C PRO A 18 -14.62 9.77 -16.55
N ASP A 19 -14.18 9.17 -15.44
CA ASP A 19 -13.25 9.81 -14.50
C ASP A 19 -12.08 10.38 -15.30
N ALA A 20 -11.91 11.70 -15.27
CA ALA A 20 -10.75 12.34 -15.88
C ALA A 20 -9.48 11.73 -15.27
N ALA A 21 -8.46 11.50 -16.10
CA ALA A 21 -7.21 10.93 -15.62
C ALA A 21 -6.63 11.82 -14.50
N PRO A 22 -6.13 11.24 -13.39
CA PRO A 22 -5.51 12.00 -12.32
C PRO A 22 -4.36 12.89 -12.83
N VAL A 23 -4.25 14.09 -12.26
CA VAL A 23 -3.23 15.07 -12.62
C VAL A 23 -2.20 15.20 -11.49
N GLY A 24 -0.95 14.89 -11.83
CA GLY A 24 0.20 14.92 -10.93
C GLY A 24 1.00 16.22 -11.04
N MET A 25 2.15 16.23 -10.37
CA MET A 25 3.05 17.38 -10.33
C MET A 25 4.09 17.29 -11.45
N PRO A 26 4.62 18.43 -11.96
CA PRO A 26 5.73 18.38 -12.90
C PRO A 26 6.95 17.67 -12.30
N GLY A 27 7.47 16.63 -12.98
CA GLY A 27 8.55 15.81 -12.43
C GLY A 27 9.80 16.58 -12.02
N GLY A 28 10.16 17.64 -12.75
CA GLY A 28 11.28 18.52 -12.36
C GLY A 28 11.07 19.20 -11.00
N ALA A 29 9.84 19.59 -10.69
CA ALA A 29 9.49 20.24 -9.44
C ALA A 29 9.45 19.24 -8.27
N VAL A 30 8.99 18.01 -8.53
CA VAL A 30 9.05 16.90 -7.56
C VAL A 30 10.48 16.52 -7.25
N ARG A 31 11.34 16.40 -8.28
CA ARG A 31 12.78 16.17 -8.07
C ARG A 31 13.40 17.29 -7.24
N GLN A 32 13.09 18.54 -7.53
CA GLN A 32 13.61 19.68 -6.77
C GLN A 32 13.17 19.62 -5.30
N PHE A 33 11.92 19.25 -5.04
CA PHE A 33 11.45 18.98 -3.68
C PHE A 33 12.31 17.91 -2.99
N LEU A 34 12.55 16.76 -3.65
CA LEU A 34 13.38 15.69 -3.09
C LEU A 34 14.83 16.12 -2.86
N VAL A 35 15.42 16.92 -3.76
CA VAL A 35 16.76 17.48 -3.56
C VAL A 35 16.81 18.36 -2.31
N HIS A 36 15.75 19.12 -2.04
CA HIS A 36 15.68 19.90 -0.81
C HIS A 36 15.58 19.02 0.46
N GLN A 37 14.94 17.85 0.36
CA GLN A 37 14.80 16.91 1.47
C GLN A 37 16.04 16.03 1.71
N TYR A 38 16.73 15.58 0.65
CA TYR A 38 17.76 14.54 0.71
C TYR A 38 19.13 14.95 0.12
N GLY A 39 19.22 16.11 -0.54
CA GLY A 39 20.45 16.59 -1.19
C GLY A 39 20.52 16.33 -2.69
N GLU A 40 21.58 16.84 -3.33
CA GLU A 40 21.73 16.97 -4.79
C GLU A 40 21.67 15.65 -5.59
N LEU A 41 21.99 14.53 -4.94
CA LEU A 41 21.94 13.21 -5.56
C LEU A 41 20.52 12.66 -5.71
N ALA A 42 19.54 13.24 -5.02
CA ALA A 42 18.15 12.80 -5.11
C ALA A 42 17.64 12.89 -6.55
N GLN A 43 16.99 11.82 -7.00
CA GLN A 43 16.48 11.66 -8.35
C GLN A 43 15.15 10.92 -8.34
N LEU A 44 14.44 10.92 -9.48
CA LEU A 44 13.14 10.23 -9.58
C LEU A 44 13.26 8.78 -10.02
N GLN A 45 14.44 8.34 -10.45
CA GLN A 45 14.70 6.99 -10.96
C GLN A 45 16.12 6.57 -10.60
N GLY A 46 16.27 5.32 -10.18
CA GLY A 46 17.53 4.74 -9.72
C GLY A 46 17.92 5.21 -8.31
N ASP A 47 18.90 4.52 -7.76
CA ASP A 47 19.24 4.68 -6.34
C ASP A 47 20.16 5.88 -6.08
N TRP A 48 20.11 6.43 -4.88
CA TRP A 48 21.06 7.42 -4.38
C TRP A 48 21.37 7.23 -2.89
N PRO A 49 22.63 7.40 -2.47
CA PRO A 49 23.02 7.34 -1.06
C PRO A 49 22.76 8.67 -0.35
N GLY A 50 22.79 8.66 0.99
CA GLY A 50 22.95 9.87 1.78
C GLY A 50 22.19 9.86 3.11
N VAL A 51 22.21 11.00 3.79
CA VAL A 51 21.42 11.25 5.00
C VAL A 51 20.41 12.36 4.69
N PRO A 52 19.13 12.23 5.10
CA PRO A 52 18.15 13.28 4.86
C PRO A 52 18.59 14.60 5.49
N LEU A 53 18.37 15.69 4.77
CA LEU A 53 18.60 17.06 5.23
C LEU A 53 17.47 17.51 6.16
N ALA A 54 16.25 17.06 5.88
CA ALA A 54 15.09 17.35 6.72
C ALA A 54 15.11 16.50 8.00
N ALA A 55 14.99 17.16 9.16
CA ALA A 55 15.23 16.54 10.46
C ALA A 55 14.21 15.46 10.86
N ASP A 56 13.03 15.47 10.23
CA ASP A 56 11.90 14.60 10.49
C ASP A 56 11.86 13.35 9.58
N LEU A 57 12.79 13.21 8.64
CA LEU A 57 12.95 12.02 7.77
C LEU A 57 13.96 11.01 8.32
N GLY A 58 14.23 11.08 9.62
CA GLY A 58 15.30 10.31 10.26
C GLY A 58 16.70 10.86 9.95
N ARG A 59 17.72 10.14 10.44
CA ARG A 59 19.14 10.56 10.34
C ARG A 59 20.09 9.42 9.94
N ARG A 60 19.54 8.29 9.50
CA ARG A 60 20.35 7.14 9.08
C ARG A 60 20.85 7.33 7.65
N ASP A 61 22.12 6.98 7.44
CA ASP A 61 22.65 6.79 6.10
C ASP A 61 22.00 5.56 5.49
N ALA A 62 21.63 5.66 4.23
CA ALA A 62 20.94 4.60 3.51
C ALA A 62 21.04 4.82 2.00
N MET A 63 21.02 3.71 1.26
CA MET A 63 20.68 3.74 -0.16
C MET A 63 19.19 3.96 -0.32
N ARG A 64 18.77 4.94 -1.13
CA ARG A 64 17.37 5.34 -1.31
C ARG A 64 16.94 5.33 -2.75
N GLU A 65 15.65 5.13 -2.96
CA GLU A 65 15.00 5.29 -4.26
C GLU A 65 13.56 5.83 -4.13
N VAL A 66 13.00 6.37 -5.22
CA VAL A 66 11.55 6.62 -5.30
C VAL A 66 10.88 5.30 -5.66
N CYS A 67 10.46 4.55 -4.65
CA CYS A 67 9.83 3.24 -4.83
C CYS A 67 8.38 3.34 -5.33
N ALA A 68 7.67 4.43 -5.01
CA ALA A 68 6.32 4.66 -5.53
C ALA A 68 6.06 6.12 -5.87
N ARG A 69 5.37 6.37 -6.98
CA ARG A 69 4.97 7.70 -7.41
C ARG A 69 3.73 7.64 -8.28
N GLU A 70 2.67 8.33 -7.91
CA GLU A 70 1.40 8.33 -8.67
C GLU A 70 0.69 9.67 -8.60
N ALA A 71 0.18 10.11 -9.75
CA ALA A 71 -0.70 11.27 -9.86
C ALA A 71 -2.07 10.96 -9.24
N ILE A 72 -2.57 11.83 -8.37
CA ILE A 72 -3.85 11.63 -7.69
C ILE A 72 -4.76 12.87 -7.71
N GLY A 73 -4.26 13.99 -8.24
CA GLY A 73 -4.96 15.26 -8.26
C GLY A 73 -5.93 15.44 -9.42
N THR A 74 -6.41 16.68 -9.55
CA THR A 74 -7.29 17.13 -10.63
C THR A 74 -6.62 18.28 -11.40
N PRO A 75 -7.11 18.68 -12.58
CA PRO A 75 -6.54 19.82 -13.30
C PRO A 75 -6.49 21.11 -12.48
N ASP A 76 -7.49 21.37 -11.63
CA ASP A 76 -7.58 22.57 -10.81
C ASP A 76 -6.81 22.45 -9.48
N ALA A 77 -6.54 21.22 -9.05
CA ALA A 77 -5.77 20.92 -7.85
C ALA A 77 -4.87 19.70 -8.07
N PRO A 78 -3.74 19.87 -8.81
CA PRO A 78 -2.77 18.81 -9.04
C PRO A 78 -2.20 18.28 -7.73
N ALA A 79 -1.95 16.98 -7.68
CA ALA A 79 -1.42 16.33 -6.49
C ALA A 79 -0.76 15.00 -6.83
N GLU A 80 0.21 14.63 -6.01
CA GLU A 80 1.01 13.44 -6.23
C GLU A 80 1.36 12.76 -4.91
N LEU A 81 1.23 11.43 -4.88
CA LEU A 81 1.76 10.62 -3.79
C LEU A 81 3.15 10.14 -4.19
N VAL A 82 4.11 10.28 -3.28
CA VAL A 82 5.50 9.83 -3.44
C VAL A 82 5.92 9.05 -2.22
N ALA A 83 6.47 7.85 -2.41
CA ALA A 83 7.17 7.10 -1.39
C ALA A 83 8.66 7.04 -1.74
N VAL A 84 9.51 7.35 -0.77
CA VAL A 84 10.96 7.13 -0.85
C VAL A 84 11.30 5.97 0.08
N CYS A 85 11.80 4.88 -0.49
CA CYS A 85 12.25 3.73 0.26
C CYS A 85 13.76 3.83 0.47
N GLY A 86 14.25 3.29 1.58
CA GLY A 86 15.66 3.28 1.88
C GLY A 86 16.10 2.05 2.66
N VAL A 87 17.22 1.47 2.22
CA VAL A 87 17.91 0.37 2.89
C VAL A 87 19.04 0.96 3.72
N PRO A 88 18.97 0.94 5.07
CA PRO A 88 20.01 1.49 5.93
C PRO A 88 21.39 0.89 5.65
N ASP A 89 22.42 1.72 5.70
CA ASP A 89 23.80 1.25 5.56
C ASP A 89 24.14 0.26 6.68
N GLY A 90 24.58 -0.94 6.30
CA GLY A 90 24.90 -2.01 7.24
C GLY A 90 23.68 -2.71 7.84
N ALA A 91 22.50 -2.59 7.24
CA ALA A 91 21.30 -3.31 7.66
C ALA A 91 21.56 -4.83 7.81
N GLY A 92 21.24 -5.35 8.98
CA GLY A 92 21.20 -6.77 9.28
C GLY A 92 19.79 -7.34 9.15
N HIS A 93 19.64 -8.64 9.40
CA HIS A 93 18.37 -9.35 9.17
C HIS A 93 17.17 -8.83 9.97
N VAL A 94 17.41 -8.13 11.08
CA VAL A 94 16.35 -7.59 11.96
C VAL A 94 16.07 -6.12 11.73
N ASP A 95 16.86 -5.45 10.88
CA ASP A 95 16.62 -4.05 10.56
C ASP A 95 15.37 -3.93 9.67
N THR A 96 14.64 -2.85 9.89
CA THR A 96 13.48 -2.46 9.09
C THR A 96 13.92 -1.51 7.97
N ALA A 97 13.13 -1.45 6.93
CA ALA A 97 13.29 -0.46 5.88
C ALA A 97 12.93 0.94 6.39
N LEU A 98 13.54 1.95 5.79
CA LEU A 98 13.12 3.33 5.93
C LEU A 98 12.12 3.62 4.82
N THR A 99 10.96 4.17 5.17
CA THR A 99 9.97 4.59 4.18
C THR A 99 9.45 5.97 4.53
N ASP A 100 9.67 6.91 3.62
CA ASP A 100 9.15 8.27 3.74
C ASP A 100 7.99 8.46 2.76
N PHE A 101 6.85 8.89 3.27
CA PHE A 101 5.65 9.17 2.47
C PHE A 101 5.43 10.67 2.33
N PHE A 102 5.03 11.10 1.14
CA PHE A 102 4.69 12.48 0.84
C PHE A 102 3.37 12.57 0.06
N LEU A 103 2.50 13.49 0.48
CA LEU A 103 1.40 14.01 -0.33
C LEU A 103 1.82 15.39 -0.80
N LEU A 104 2.12 15.51 -2.10
CA LEU A 104 2.62 16.73 -2.71
C LEU A 104 1.50 17.53 -3.36
N ARG A 105 1.53 18.85 -3.16
CA ARG A 105 0.63 19.83 -3.78
C ARG A 105 1.41 20.99 -4.38
N ALA A 106 0.78 21.69 -5.30
CA ALA A 106 1.30 22.94 -5.82
C ALA A 106 1.36 24.01 -4.72
N GLU A 107 2.50 24.67 -4.58
CA GLU A 107 2.66 25.85 -3.72
C GLU A 107 3.34 26.96 -4.53
N GLY A 108 2.57 27.96 -4.96
CA GLY A 108 3.06 29.01 -5.85
C GLY A 108 3.61 28.43 -7.16
N ALA A 109 4.90 28.65 -7.42
CA ALA A 109 5.60 28.09 -8.57
C ALA A 109 6.30 26.74 -8.28
N GLY A 110 6.23 26.25 -7.04
CA GLY A 110 6.90 25.06 -6.56
C GLY A 110 5.95 23.97 -6.07
N VAL A 111 6.50 23.07 -5.27
CA VAL A 111 5.81 21.92 -4.67
C VAL A 111 6.10 21.90 -3.18
N ALA A 112 5.06 21.63 -2.38
CA ALA A 112 5.19 21.39 -0.95
C ALA A 112 4.49 20.09 -0.56
N ALA A 113 4.91 19.54 0.57
CA ALA A 113 4.22 18.42 1.19
C ALA A 113 3.06 18.96 2.03
N GLU A 114 1.83 18.60 1.64
CA GLU A 114 0.63 18.78 2.45
C GLU A 114 0.63 17.79 3.62
N ALA A 115 1.09 16.56 3.36
CA ALA A 115 1.34 15.57 4.38
C ALA A 115 2.70 14.90 4.16
N ARG A 116 3.38 14.57 5.26
CA ARG A 116 4.65 13.84 5.24
C ARG A 116 4.82 12.97 6.47
N GLN A 117 5.43 11.80 6.31
CA GLN A 117 5.68 10.90 7.43
C GLN A 117 6.89 10.01 7.15
N HIS A 118 7.83 9.98 8.09
CA HIS A 118 8.87 8.94 8.18
C HIS A 118 8.30 7.72 8.92
N MET A 119 8.46 6.53 8.35
CA MET A 119 8.11 5.27 8.98
C MET A 119 9.30 4.30 8.85
N ASP A 120 9.64 3.66 9.97
CA ASP A 120 10.73 2.68 10.08
C ASP A 120 10.21 1.34 10.62
N ALA A 121 8.94 1.04 10.38
CA ALA A 121 8.25 -0.14 10.93
C ALA A 121 8.01 -1.24 9.89
N PHE A 122 8.39 -1.02 8.62
CA PHE A 122 8.09 -1.93 7.52
C PHE A 122 9.30 -2.77 7.13
N GLY A 123 9.00 -3.97 6.63
CA GLY A 123 10.01 -4.83 6.02
C GLY A 123 10.81 -5.64 7.03
N SER A 124 11.72 -6.44 6.49
CA SER A 124 12.71 -7.20 7.23
C SER A 124 14.00 -7.22 6.41
N THR A 125 15.16 -7.37 7.06
CA THR A 125 16.48 -7.25 6.42
C THR A 125 16.83 -5.85 5.88
N GLY A 126 16.13 -4.83 6.33
CA GLY A 126 16.32 -3.43 5.93
C GLY A 126 15.55 -3.02 4.68
N ASP A 127 14.68 -3.88 4.14
CA ASP A 127 14.01 -3.65 2.86
C ASP A 127 12.52 -4.04 2.86
N VAL A 128 11.75 -3.42 1.97
CA VAL A 128 10.35 -3.74 1.67
C VAL A 128 10.27 -4.54 0.37
N VAL A 129 9.22 -5.34 0.22
CA VAL A 129 9.05 -6.15 -1.01
C VAL A 129 8.57 -5.28 -2.16
N ASP A 130 7.54 -4.48 -1.92
CA ASP A 130 6.96 -3.55 -2.90
C ASP A 130 6.26 -2.40 -2.19
N VAL A 131 6.25 -1.23 -2.82
CA VAL A 131 5.38 -0.12 -2.42
C VAL A 131 4.65 0.39 -3.66
N SER A 132 3.33 0.44 -3.58
CA SER A 132 2.49 0.93 -4.68
C SER A 132 1.43 1.90 -4.21
N VAL A 133 0.97 2.79 -5.10
CA VAL A 133 -0.17 3.67 -4.82
C VAL A 133 -1.44 3.03 -5.33
N ARG A 134 -2.49 3.02 -4.50
CA ARG A 134 -3.82 2.52 -4.88
C ARG A 134 -4.92 3.51 -4.54
N ARG A 135 -6.00 3.45 -5.35
CA ARG A 135 -7.24 4.20 -5.14
C ARG A 135 -8.24 3.36 -4.36
N PHE A 136 -8.56 3.82 -3.15
CA PHE A 136 -9.46 3.19 -2.16
C PHE A 136 -10.85 3.83 -2.10
N GLY A 137 -11.10 4.86 -2.88
CA GLY A 137 -12.42 5.48 -3.01
C GLY A 137 -12.43 6.49 -4.15
N PRO A 138 -13.55 7.17 -4.40
CA PRO A 138 -13.62 8.19 -5.45
C PRO A 138 -12.54 9.28 -5.33
N ARG A 139 -12.14 9.62 -4.10
CA ARG A 139 -11.10 10.62 -3.81
C ARG A 139 -10.07 10.18 -2.80
N VAL A 140 -10.02 8.88 -2.50
CA VAL A 140 -9.12 8.34 -1.47
C VAL A 140 -8.03 7.51 -2.14
N PHE A 141 -6.80 7.94 -1.94
CA PHE A 141 -5.59 7.31 -2.43
C PHE A 141 -4.64 7.10 -1.26
N GLY A 142 -3.83 6.06 -1.34
CA GLY A 142 -2.81 5.79 -0.35
C GLY A 142 -1.84 4.73 -0.82
N PHE A 143 -0.90 4.38 0.05
CA PHE A 143 0.13 3.41 -0.24
C PHE A 143 -0.29 2.00 0.23
N VAL A 144 0.10 1.01 -0.56
CA VAL A 144 0.15 -0.39 -0.16
C VAL A 144 1.62 -0.75 -0.06
N VAL A 145 2.04 -1.18 1.12
CA VAL A 145 3.39 -1.65 1.41
C VAL A 145 3.32 -3.14 1.60
N GLU A 146 4.05 -3.89 0.78
CA GLU A 146 4.22 -5.33 0.92
C GLU A 146 5.53 -5.61 1.66
N GLU A 147 5.46 -6.47 2.66
CA GLU A 147 6.59 -6.86 3.48
C GLU A 147 6.60 -8.37 3.71
N GLY A 148 7.80 -8.92 3.94
CA GLY A 148 8.00 -10.34 4.13
C GLY A 148 9.08 -10.61 5.17
N PHE A 149 8.88 -11.68 5.94
CA PHE A 149 9.84 -12.16 6.92
C PHE A 149 9.93 -13.68 6.85
N THR A 150 11.15 -14.21 6.83
CA THR A 150 11.40 -15.65 6.96
C THR A 150 12.34 -15.91 8.12
N ALA A 151 11.93 -16.75 9.05
CA ALA A 151 12.80 -17.26 10.11
C ALA A 151 12.44 -18.69 10.50
N GLN A 152 13.47 -19.50 10.76
CA GLN A 152 13.32 -20.88 11.25
C GLN A 152 12.40 -21.75 10.37
N GLY A 153 12.41 -21.49 9.05
CA GLY A 153 11.59 -22.24 8.08
C GLY A 153 10.11 -21.83 8.03
N VAL A 154 9.74 -20.72 8.69
CA VAL A 154 8.42 -20.06 8.58
C VAL A 154 8.59 -18.78 7.79
N THR A 155 7.72 -18.54 6.81
CA THR A 155 7.64 -17.32 6.03
C THR A 155 6.29 -16.66 6.24
N VAL A 156 6.31 -15.35 6.49
CA VAL A 156 5.13 -14.52 6.71
C VAL A 156 5.23 -13.32 5.78
N GLY A 157 4.26 -13.19 4.89
CA GLY A 157 4.03 -11.98 4.10
C GLY A 157 2.92 -11.15 4.72
N SER A 158 3.07 -9.84 4.71
CA SER A 158 2.04 -8.89 5.14
C SER A 158 1.87 -7.74 4.15
N ILE A 159 0.69 -7.14 4.19
CA ILE A 159 0.33 -5.91 3.49
C ILE A 159 -0.04 -4.88 4.55
N ALA A 160 0.59 -3.72 4.50
CA ALA A 160 0.17 -2.52 5.20
C ALA A 160 -0.49 -1.54 4.21
N ILE A 161 -1.62 -0.96 4.61
CA ILE A 161 -2.26 0.14 3.87
C ILE A 161 -2.07 1.42 4.67
N VAL A 162 -1.48 2.42 4.04
CA VAL A 162 -1.15 3.71 4.66
C VAL A 162 -1.91 4.82 3.94
N LEU A 163 -2.69 5.60 4.68
CA LEU A 163 -3.49 6.70 4.15
C LEU A 163 -2.99 8.05 4.71
N PRO A 164 -3.13 9.16 3.95
CA PRO A 164 -2.97 10.50 4.50
C PRO A 164 -3.94 10.74 5.67
N GLU A 165 -3.43 11.29 6.77
CA GLU A 165 -4.19 11.64 7.98
C GLU A 165 -3.69 12.99 8.53
N GLY A 166 -4.46 14.06 8.29
CA GLY A 166 -4.01 15.43 8.61
C GLY A 166 -2.76 15.81 7.82
N GLU A 167 -1.73 16.29 8.53
CA GLU A 167 -0.41 16.65 7.96
C GLU A 167 0.56 15.44 7.88
N GLY A 168 0.09 14.23 8.18
CA GLY A 168 0.90 13.02 8.21
C GLY A 168 0.26 11.83 7.50
N PHE A 169 0.71 10.63 7.84
CA PHE A 169 0.20 9.37 7.33
C PHE A 169 -0.07 8.39 8.47
N GLY A 170 -1.14 7.62 8.34
CA GLY A 170 -1.58 6.64 9.33
C GLY A 170 -1.76 5.25 8.73
N LEU A 171 -1.46 4.22 9.54
CA LEU A 171 -1.74 2.83 9.20
C LEU A 171 -3.25 2.57 9.25
N ALA A 172 -3.85 2.39 8.08
CA ALA A 172 -5.28 2.16 7.90
C ALA A 172 -5.67 0.68 7.90
N ALA A 173 -4.76 -0.22 7.51
CA ALA A 173 -4.94 -1.67 7.62
C ALA A 173 -3.58 -2.38 7.70
N HIS A 174 -3.56 -3.54 8.37
CA HIS A 174 -2.46 -4.51 8.30
C HIS A 174 -3.05 -5.92 8.26
N LEU A 175 -2.66 -6.71 7.27
CA LEU A 175 -3.17 -8.06 7.02
C LEU A 175 -2.11 -8.95 6.36
N ARG A 176 -2.25 -10.27 6.46
CA ARG A 176 -1.36 -11.23 5.78
C ARG A 176 -1.50 -11.16 4.28
N SER A 177 -0.39 -11.32 3.56
CA SER A 177 -0.34 -11.62 2.11
C SER A 177 0.05 -13.06 1.84
N SER A 178 0.90 -13.64 2.69
CA SER A 178 1.24 -15.06 2.68
C SER A 178 1.56 -15.59 4.09
N LEU A 179 1.43 -16.90 4.28
CA LEU A 179 1.80 -17.58 5.51
C LEU A 179 2.14 -19.04 5.18
N ASP A 180 3.42 -19.42 5.34
CA ASP A 180 3.85 -20.80 5.14
C ASP A 180 4.88 -21.26 6.18
N ASN A 181 4.89 -22.57 6.48
CA ASN A 181 5.87 -23.20 7.36
C ASN A 181 6.56 -24.42 6.72
N LEU A 182 6.55 -24.51 5.39
CA LEU A 182 7.01 -25.70 4.68
C LEU A 182 8.49 -26.01 4.94
N GLY A 183 9.32 -24.97 5.16
CA GLY A 183 10.71 -25.14 5.56
C GLY A 183 10.86 -25.77 6.95
N ALA A 184 10.04 -25.35 7.92
CA ALA A 184 10.03 -25.92 9.26
C ALA A 184 9.53 -27.36 9.25
N MET A 185 8.50 -27.64 8.44
CA MET A 185 7.94 -28.99 8.25
C MET A 185 8.95 -29.94 7.62
N ALA A 186 9.76 -29.50 6.65
CA ALA A 186 10.81 -30.32 6.07
C ALA A 186 11.84 -30.76 7.13
N ALA A 187 12.34 -29.82 7.94
CA ALA A 187 13.31 -30.11 9.00
C ALA A 187 12.73 -31.02 10.10
N CYS A 188 11.43 -30.92 10.37
CA CYS A 188 10.72 -31.74 11.34
C CYS A 188 10.42 -33.15 10.80
N ALA A 189 10.08 -33.27 9.51
CA ALA A 189 9.93 -34.57 8.85
C ALA A 189 11.23 -35.38 8.88
N GLU A 190 12.40 -34.73 8.74
CA GLU A 190 13.71 -35.38 8.91
C GLU A 190 13.95 -35.93 10.33
N ARG A 191 13.38 -35.30 11.36
CA ARG A 191 13.46 -35.75 12.75
C ARG A 191 12.37 -36.74 13.14
N GLY A 192 11.31 -36.85 12.36
CA GLY A 192 10.15 -37.69 12.64
C GLY A 192 9.26 -37.18 13.77
N ASP A 193 9.26 -35.87 14.04
CA ASP A 193 8.50 -35.22 15.13
C ASP A 193 7.29 -34.40 14.62
N CYS A 194 6.91 -34.55 13.35
CA CYS A 194 5.82 -33.80 12.73
C CYS A 194 4.46 -34.45 12.96
N ALA A 195 3.47 -33.63 13.29
CA ALA A 195 2.07 -33.99 13.04
C ALA A 195 1.78 -33.85 11.54
N ASP A 196 1.07 -34.83 10.98
CA ASP A 196 0.74 -34.88 9.54
C ASP A 196 -0.08 -33.66 9.06
N ASP A 197 -0.75 -32.97 9.99
CA ASP A 197 -1.61 -31.80 9.76
C ASP A 197 -1.07 -30.51 10.38
N ALA A 198 0.24 -30.39 10.63
CA ALA A 198 0.84 -29.15 11.12
C ALA A 198 1.27 -28.16 10.01
N GLY A 199 1.25 -28.62 8.75
CA GLY A 199 1.66 -27.81 7.61
C GLY A 199 0.62 -26.76 7.19
N TYR A 200 1.09 -25.58 6.81
CA TYR A 200 0.31 -24.56 6.14
C TYR A 200 1.13 -23.84 5.05
N ASP A 201 0.43 -23.51 3.98
CA ASP A 201 0.88 -22.71 2.84
C ASP A 201 -0.34 -21.97 2.31
N LEU A 202 -0.41 -20.68 2.65
CA LEU A 202 -1.59 -19.86 2.46
C LEU A 202 -1.21 -18.56 1.75
N GLY A 203 -2.00 -18.20 0.75
CA GLY A 203 -1.99 -16.91 0.09
C GLY A 203 -3.24 -16.11 0.41
N PHE A 204 -3.07 -14.80 0.55
CA PHE A 204 -4.14 -13.84 0.80
C PHE A 204 -4.08 -12.74 -0.27
N THR A 205 -5.04 -12.76 -1.20
CA THR A 205 -5.10 -11.77 -2.29
C THR A 205 -6.00 -10.60 -1.91
N LEU A 206 -5.44 -9.39 -1.87
CA LEU A 206 -6.17 -8.15 -1.57
C LEU A 206 -6.85 -7.54 -2.80
N GLU A 207 -8.16 -7.36 -2.73
CA GLU A 207 -8.97 -6.66 -3.72
C GLU A 207 -9.70 -5.47 -3.10
N ILE A 208 -9.84 -4.39 -3.88
CA ILE A 208 -10.62 -3.21 -3.49
C ILE A 208 -12.04 -3.39 -4.05
N ASP A 209 -13.03 -3.40 -3.18
CA ASP A 209 -14.40 -3.70 -3.56
C ASP A 209 -15.15 -2.45 -4.03
N ARG A 210 -15.05 -2.18 -5.33
CA ARG A 210 -15.64 -1.00 -6.00
C ARG A 210 -17.12 -1.16 -6.37
N ARG A 211 -17.82 -2.17 -5.84
CA ARG A 211 -19.21 -2.46 -6.21
C ARG A 211 -20.16 -1.34 -5.80
N ASP A 212 -19.92 -0.69 -4.67
CA ASP A 212 -20.65 0.51 -4.27
C ASP A 212 -19.89 1.77 -4.73
N ALA A 213 -20.30 2.31 -5.88
CA ALA A 213 -19.73 3.52 -6.43
C ALA A 213 -20.03 4.78 -5.59
N GLY A 214 -21.05 4.74 -4.72
CA GLY A 214 -21.45 5.86 -3.86
C GLY A 214 -20.67 5.95 -2.55
N ALA A 215 -19.94 4.89 -2.17
CA ALA A 215 -19.14 4.89 -0.96
C ALA A 215 -17.96 5.87 -1.04
N ALA A 216 -17.74 6.64 0.03
CA ALA A 216 -16.59 7.56 0.11
C ALA A 216 -15.25 6.81 0.17
N VAL A 217 -15.25 5.66 0.86
CA VAL A 217 -14.15 4.69 0.92
C VAL A 217 -14.73 3.31 0.65
N TRP A 218 -14.11 2.57 -0.26
CA TRP A 218 -14.51 1.22 -0.62
C TRP A 218 -14.04 0.22 0.44
N PRO A 219 -14.87 -0.79 0.78
CA PRO A 219 -14.41 -1.91 1.59
C PRO A 219 -13.35 -2.72 0.83
N LEU A 220 -12.60 -3.54 1.57
CA LEU A 220 -11.67 -4.50 0.97
C LEU A 220 -12.30 -5.89 0.95
N ARG A 221 -11.86 -6.68 -0.01
CA ARG A 221 -12.15 -8.10 -0.12
C ARG A 221 -10.84 -8.86 -0.16
N VAL A 222 -10.66 -9.80 0.76
CA VAL A 222 -9.43 -10.61 0.81
C VAL A 222 -9.79 -12.06 0.51
N ARG A 223 -9.19 -12.61 -0.56
CA ARG A 223 -9.35 -14.01 -0.92
C ARG A 223 -8.24 -14.82 -0.28
N GLU A 224 -8.62 -15.76 0.58
CA GLU A 224 -7.72 -16.70 1.23
C GLU A 224 -7.74 -18.00 0.43
N SER A 225 -6.56 -18.45 -0.01
CA SER A 225 -6.41 -19.69 -0.76
C SER A 225 -5.13 -20.42 -0.37
N GLY A 226 -5.19 -21.73 -0.15
CA GLY A 226 -4.03 -22.57 0.06
C GLY A 226 -4.37 -23.86 0.78
N GLU A 227 -3.39 -24.46 1.42
CA GLU A 227 -3.55 -25.59 2.32
C GLU A 227 -3.19 -25.16 3.74
N ALA A 228 -4.03 -25.52 4.71
CA ALA A 228 -3.74 -25.31 6.11
C ALA A 228 -4.30 -26.47 6.92
N CYS A 229 -3.44 -27.02 7.75
CA CYS A 229 -3.80 -27.99 8.78
C CYS A 229 -4.52 -29.22 8.20
N GLY A 230 -3.94 -29.78 7.14
CA GLY A 230 -4.47 -30.94 6.41
C GLY A 230 -5.73 -30.66 5.57
N ARG A 231 -6.10 -29.39 5.36
CA ARG A 231 -7.31 -29.02 4.59
C ARG A 231 -7.00 -27.95 3.54
N ARG A 232 -7.63 -28.10 2.36
CA ARG A 232 -7.68 -27.03 1.36
C ARG A 232 -8.62 -25.91 1.84
N VAL A 233 -8.15 -24.67 1.80
CA VAL A 233 -8.92 -23.48 2.20
C VAL A 233 -9.19 -22.59 1.00
N GLU A 234 -10.44 -22.30 0.69
CA GLU A 234 -10.82 -21.24 -0.27
C GLU A 234 -11.93 -20.41 0.36
N ARG A 235 -11.61 -19.17 0.76
CA ARG A 235 -12.52 -18.28 1.48
C ARG A 235 -12.38 -16.85 0.99
N THR A 236 -13.40 -16.05 1.26
CA THR A 236 -13.40 -14.63 0.95
C THR A 236 -13.85 -13.87 2.19
N HIS A 237 -13.01 -12.95 2.63
CA HIS A 237 -13.22 -12.12 3.80
C HIS A 237 -13.62 -10.72 3.36
N GLN A 238 -14.67 -10.18 3.97
CA GLN A 238 -15.04 -8.79 3.82
C GLN A 238 -14.37 -7.98 4.92
N VAL A 239 -13.74 -6.88 4.53
CA VAL A 239 -13.05 -5.98 5.46
C VAL A 239 -13.68 -4.60 5.31
N PRO A 240 -14.69 -4.27 6.15
CA PRO A 240 -15.38 -2.99 6.05
C PRO A 240 -14.47 -1.85 6.52
N PHE A 241 -14.66 -0.67 5.92
CA PHE A 241 -14.03 0.56 6.39
C PHE A 241 -14.87 1.17 7.51
N ASP A 242 -14.26 1.44 8.66
CA ASP A 242 -14.88 2.18 9.75
C ASP A 242 -14.52 3.67 9.64
N MET A 243 -15.51 4.48 9.28
CA MET A 243 -15.37 5.92 9.15
C MET A 243 -15.02 6.62 10.48
N GLY A 244 -15.36 6.02 11.62
CA GLY A 244 -15.08 6.61 12.94
C GLY A 244 -13.60 6.55 13.31
N SER A 245 -12.94 5.42 13.00
CA SER A 245 -11.50 5.24 13.23
C SER A 245 -10.63 5.59 12.02
N GLY A 246 -11.21 5.73 10.83
CA GLY A 246 -10.46 5.95 9.58
C GLY A 246 -9.70 4.70 9.13
N ARG A 247 -10.13 3.50 9.55
CA ARG A 247 -9.40 2.24 9.36
C ARG A 247 -10.29 1.14 8.82
N TRP A 248 -9.70 0.18 8.13
CA TRP A 248 -10.38 -1.07 7.82
C TRP A 248 -10.39 -2.00 9.03
N THR A 249 -11.56 -2.58 9.32
CA THR A 249 -11.72 -3.54 10.42
C THR A 249 -11.26 -4.92 9.98
N VAL A 250 -9.96 -5.20 10.14
CA VAL A 250 -9.33 -6.46 9.71
C VAL A 250 -9.75 -7.63 10.62
N PRO A 251 -10.35 -8.70 10.08
CA PRO A 251 -10.64 -9.92 10.84
C PRO A 251 -9.37 -10.60 11.36
N ALA A 252 -9.42 -11.17 12.57
CA ALA A 252 -8.27 -11.86 13.18
C ALA A 252 -7.70 -13.01 12.32
N VAL A 253 -8.54 -13.71 11.55
CA VAL A 253 -8.11 -14.75 10.60
C VAL A 253 -7.11 -14.24 9.56
N LEU A 254 -7.19 -12.95 9.19
CA LEU A 254 -6.26 -12.30 8.27
C LEU A 254 -4.98 -11.80 8.97
N GLN A 255 -4.80 -12.08 10.25
CA GLN A 255 -3.61 -11.72 11.04
C GLN A 255 -2.96 -12.93 11.71
N ARG A 256 -3.50 -14.14 11.50
CA ARG A 256 -3.01 -15.36 12.14
C ARG A 256 -1.54 -15.66 11.81
N ASP A 257 -0.90 -16.38 12.73
CA ASP A 257 0.51 -16.82 12.63
C ASP A 257 0.66 -18.33 12.40
N GLY A 258 -0.46 -19.07 12.27
CA GLY A 258 -0.45 -20.49 12.04
C GLY A 258 -1.86 -21.05 11.82
N CYS A 259 -2.06 -22.30 12.24
CA CYS A 259 -3.35 -22.98 12.20
C CYS A 259 -4.41 -22.30 13.09
N GLU A 260 -5.68 -22.39 12.65
CA GLU A 260 -6.87 -22.03 13.44
C GLU A 260 -7.54 -23.24 14.09
#